data_AF-A0A9D5Z6B4-F1
#
_entry.id   AF-A0A9D5Z6B4-F1
#
_cell.length_a   1.000
_cell.length_b   1.000
_cell.length_c   1.000
_cell.angle_alpha   90.00
_cell.angle_beta   90.00
_cell.angle_gamma   90.00
#
_symmetry.space_group_name_H-M   'P 1'
#
loop_
_entity.id
_entity.type
_entity.pdbx_description
1 polymer ?
#
loop_
_entity_poly.entity_id
_entity_poly.type
_entity_poly.pdbx_seq_one_letter_code
_entity_poly.pdbx_strand_id
1 'polypeptide(L)' 'MTVFAMDAETEAQLRNIAAELHKPVSDCLKEAVQQFIEDRQDYLTAVTAVARNEPAITLDEMERRLGMGC' A
#
# COMPACT_ATOMS: atom_id res chain seq x y z
N MET A 1 -3.28 8.31 -23.19
CA MET A 1 -2.01 7.76 -22.69
C MET A 1 -1.33 8.89 -21.94
N THR A 2 -1.42 8.92 -20.62
CA THR A 2 -0.80 9.95 -19.77
C THR A 2 0.71 9.69 -19.76
N VAL A 3 1.51 10.69 -20.11
CA VAL A 3 2.98 10.53 -20.15
C VAL A 3 3.52 10.83 -18.76
N PHE A 4 4.01 9.81 -18.07
CA PHE A 4 4.77 9.98 -16.84
C PHE A 4 6.24 10.16 -17.20
N ALA A 5 6.83 11.27 -16.81
CA ALA A 5 8.27 11.47 -16.94
C ALA A 5 8.97 10.60 -15.89
N MET A 6 9.69 9.58 -16.36
CA MET A 6 10.54 8.71 -15.55
C MET A 6 11.97 8.88 -16.03
N ASP A 7 12.94 8.72 -15.13
CA ASP A 7 14.33 8.62 -15.55
C ASP A 7 14.56 7.30 -16.31
N ALA A 8 15.63 7.26 -17.11
CA ALA A 8 15.93 6.13 -17.98
C ALA A 8 16.23 4.84 -17.21
N GLU A 9 16.73 4.93 -15.98
CA GLU A 9 17.03 3.76 -15.16
C GLU A 9 15.75 3.11 -14.65
N THR A 10 14.85 3.90 -14.07
CA THR A 10 13.56 3.42 -13.57
C THR A 10 12.71 2.83 -14.71
N GLU A 11 12.71 3.46 -15.89
CA GLU A 11 12.02 2.91 -17.06
C GLU A 11 12.62 1.56 -17.50
N ALA A 12 13.95 1.43 -17.51
CA ALA A 12 14.61 0.17 -17.86
C ALA A 12 14.28 -0.94 -16.85
N GLN A 13 14.28 -0.64 -15.55
CA GLN A 13 13.89 -1.60 -14.51
C GLN A 13 12.44 -2.06 -14.68
N LEU A 14 11.51 -1.13 -14.92
CA LEU A 14 10.10 -1.47 -15.13
C LEU A 14 9.90 -2.35 -16.38
N ARG A 15 10.63 -2.05 -17.47
CA ARG A 15 10.58 -2.87 -18.69
C ARG A 15 11.11 -4.29 -18.46
N ASN A 16 12.16 -4.45 -17.68
CA ASN A 16 12.69 -5.78 -17.33
C ASN A 16 11.67 -6.59 -16.54
N ILE A 17 11.06 -5.98 -15.51
CA ILE A 17 10.02 -6.62 -14.70
C ILE A 17 8.81 -7.00 -15.58
N ALA A 18 8.36 -6.09 -16.44
CA ALA A 18 7.24 -6.35 -17.35
C ALA A 18 7.55 -7.53 -18.31
N ALA A 19 8.79 -7.63 -18.80
CA ALA A 19 9.24 -8.73 -19.63
C ALA A 19 9.24 -10.07 -18.87
N GLU A 20 9.75 -10.11 -17.64
CA GLU A 20 9.74 -11.32 -16.79
C GLU A 20 8.32 -11.76 -16.42
N LEU A 21 7.40 -10.81 -16.22
CA LEU A 21 5.99 -11.08 -15.93
C LEU A 21 5.16 -11.40 -17.18
N HIS A 22 5.74 -11.29 -18.38
CA HIS A 22 5.03 -11.34 -19.66
C HIS A 22 3.80 -10.43 -19.72
N LYS A 23 3.92 -9.23 -19.13
CA LYS A 23 2.85 -8.23 -19.06
C LYS A 23 3.24 -6.96 -19.84
N PRO A 24 2.26 -6.18 -20.32
CA PRO A 24 2.51 -4.86 -20.86
C PRO A 24 3.12 -3.93 -19.79
N VAL A 25 4.11 -3.13 -20.17
CA VAL A 25 4.73 -2.11 -19.29
C VAL A 25 3.67 -1.15 -18.73
N SER A 26 2.66 -0.81 -19.52
CA SER A 26 1.53 0.03 -19.09
C SER A 26 0.73 -0.57 -17.94
N ASP A 27 0.58 -1.89 -17.92
CA ASP A 27 -0.20 -2.60 -16.90
C ASP A 27 0.61 -2.68 -15.62
N CYS A 28 1.91 -2.99 -15.71
CA CYS A 28 2.82 -2.92 -14.56
C CYS A 28 2.89 -1.50 -13.97
N LEU A 29 2.94 -0.46 -14.82
CA LEU A 29 2.91 0.93 -14.37
C LEU A 29 1.60 1.25 -13.65
N LYS A 30 0.47 0.80 -14.20
CA LYS A 30 -0.85 1.00 -13.60
C LYS A 30 -0.95 0.31 -12.24
N GLU A 31 -0.51 -0.95 -12.14
CA GLU A 31 -0.49 -1.73 -10.90
C GLU A 31 0.38 -1.01 -9.84
N ALA A 32 1.60 -0.59 -10.20
CA ALA A 32 2.50 0.11 -9.29
C ALA A 32 1.91 1.43 -8.76
N VAL A 33 1.28 2.22 -9.62
CA VAL A 33 0.62 3.47 -9.21
C VAL A 33 -0.59 3.21 -8.32
N GLN A 34 -1.38 2.17 -8.61
CA GLN A 34 -2.52 1.79 -7.77
C GLN A 34 -2.06 1.38 -6.37
N GLN A 35 -1.05 0.51 -6.28
CA GLN A 35 -0.46 0.10 -5.01
C GLN A 35 0.08 1.29 -4.22
N PHE A 36 0.81 2.21 -4.87
CA PHE A 36 1.29 3.41 -4.19
C PHE A 36 0.14 4.26 -3.63
N ILE A 37 -0.96 4.42 -4.37
CA ILE A 37 -2.12 5.19 -3.90
C ILE A 37 -2.75 4.51 -2.69
N GLU A 38 -2.99 3.19 -2.77
CA GLU A 38 -3.56 2.39 -1.68
C GLU A 38 -2.71 2.47 -0.42
N ASP A 39 -1.40 2.21 -0.53
CA ASP A 39 -0.46 2.27 0.60
C ASP A 39 -0.45 3.65 1.28
N ARG A 40 -0.51 4.73 0.49
CA ARG A 40 -0.52 6.10 1.02
C ARG A 40 -1.85 6.46 1.66
N GLN A 41 -2.97 6.00 1.10
CA GLN A 41 -4.28 6.19 1.70
C GLN A 41 -4.40 5.46 3.03
N ASP A 42 -3.91 4.22 3.11
CA ASP A 42 -3.88 3.45 4.34
C ASP A 42 -3.00 4.11 5.40
N TYR A 43 -1.80 4.57 5.01
CA TYR A 43 -0.93 5.33 5.91
C TYR A 43 -1.62 6.58 6.47
N LEU A 44 -2.24 7.40 5.63
CA LEU A 44 -2.93 8.63 6.06
C LEU A 44 -4.12 8.33 6.98
N THR A 45 -4.85 7.25 6.70
CA THR A 45 -5.96 6.79 7.53
C THR A 45 -5.46 6.35 8.90
N ALA A 46 -4.39 5.55 8.95
CA ALA A 46 -3.77 5.11 10.19
C ALA A 46 -3.24 6.28 11.03
N VAL A 47 -2.54 7.23 10.40
CA VAL A 47 -2.06 8.45 11.08
C VAL A 47 -3.23 9.26 11.64
N THR A 48 -4.32 9.39 10.89
CA THR A 48 -5.51 10.10 11.34
C THR A 48 -6.18 9.38 12.52
N ALA A 49 -6.27 8.05 12.49
CA ALA A 49 -6.81 7.26 13.59
C ALA A 49 -5.97 7.40 14.87
N VAL A 50 -4.64 7.37 14.76
CA VAL A 50 -3.73 7.63 15.88
C VAL A 50 -3.91 9.05 16.42
N ALA A 51 -3.98 10.05 15.54
CA ALA A 51 -4.14 11.45 15.94
C ALA A 51 -5.47 11.73 16.65
N ARG A 52 -6.53 10.95 16.39
CA ARG A 52 -7.81 11.05 17.08
C ARG A 52 -7.76 10.61 18.54
N ASN A 53 -6.66 9.99 18.98
CA ASN A 53 -6.43 9.54 20.36
C ASN A 53 -7.66 8.81 20.93
N GLU A 54 -8.26 7.96 20.11
CA GLU A 54 -9.44 7.19 20.49
C GLU A 54 -9.13 6.32 21.71
N PRO A 55 -10.12 6.08 22.58
CA PRO A 55 -9.91 5.29 23.79
C PRO A 55 -9.40 3.89 23.43
N ALA A 56 -8.14 3.63 23.75
CA ALA A 56 -7.49 2.33 23.57
C ALA A 56 -7.71 1.44 24.80
N ILE A 57 -7.80 0.13 24.55
CA ILE A 57 -7.78 -0.91 25.58
C ILE A 57 -6.53 -1.77 25.39
N THR A 58 -6.10 -2.46 26.46
CA THR A 58 -4.99 -3.42 26.36
C THR A 58 -5.42 -4.64 25.53
N LEU A 59 -4.44 -5.38 25.00
CA LEU A 59 -4.68 -6.63 24.29
C LEU A 59 -5.48 -7.62 25.17
N ASP A 60 -5.07 -7.82 26.43
CA ASP A 60 -5.77 -8.68 27.39
C ASP A 60 -7.25 -8.29 27.58
N GLU A 61 -7.54 -6.99 27.68
CA GLU A 61 -8.93 -6.50 27.83
C GLU A 61 -9.72 -6.66 26.53
N MET A 62 -9.08 -6.54 25.36
CA MET A 62 -9.70 -6.84 24.08
C MET A 62 -10.03 -8.34 23.95
N GLU A 63 -9.08 -9.21 24.27
CA GLU A 63 -9.24 -10.67 24.24
C GLU A 63 -10.33 -11.13 25.20
N ARG A 64 -10.39 -10.54 26.40
CA ARG A 64 -11.48 -10.79 27.37
C ARG A 64 -12.85 -10.40 26.81
N ARG A 65 -12.96 -9.25 26.13
CA ARG A 65 -14.22 -8.79 25.51
C ARG A 65 -14.65 -9.66 24.33
N LEU A 66 -13.70 -10.20 23.58
CA LEU A 66 -13.95 -11.06 22.42
C LEU A 66 -14.10 -12.55 22.79
N GLY A 67 -13.97 -12.91 24.07
CA GLY A 67 -14.05 -14.29 24.53
C GLY A 67 -12.87 -15.16 24.10
N MET A 68 -11.73 -14.53 23.78
CA MET A 68 -10.48 -15.19 23.35
C MET A 68 -9.44 -15.27 24.47
N GLY A 69 -9.69 -14.66 25.63
CA GLY A 69 -8.79 -14.73 26.79
C GLY A 69 -8.72 -16.14 27.36
N CYS A 70 -7.49 -16.62 27.61
CA CYS A 70 -7.20 -17.86 28.33
C CYS A 70 -7.51 -17.73 29.83
#